data_AF-A0A3M2EGK8-F1
#
_entry.id   AF-A0A3M2EGK8-F1
#
_cell.length_a   1.000
_cell.length_b   1.000
_cell.length_c   1.000
_cell.angle_alpha   90.00
_cell.angle_beta   90.00
_cell.angle_gamma   90.00
#
_symmetry.space_group_name_H-M   'P 1'
#
loop_
_entity.id
_entity.type
_entity.pdbx_description
1 polymer ?
#
loop_
_entity_poly.entity_id
_entity_poly.type
_entity_poly.pdbx_seq_one_letter_code
_entity_poly.pdbx_strand_id
1 'polypeptide(L)'
;MPQWGPKWMRFAFAFPVGCLIIQSGMQWLHVRLEWFYGLETFSPAWVAMMLVVPFVAGIAVGVIYGFGGKYLAHFPPLAVLGYAYYESMTHPLPQGVELLPWQLFGFVTILQMELSAFGGVVGELIIRRRIGWDPERKPRWADSEPLPEDDEEERPAE
;
A
#
# COMPACT_ATOMS: atom_id res chain seq x y z
N MET A 1 -7.25 18.40 -2.59
CA MET A 1 -6.20 19.03 -3.41
C MET A 1 -6.34 18.52 -4.84
N PRO A 2 -6.13 19.34 -5.87
CA PRO A 2 -5.52 18.80 -7.06
C PRO A 2 -4.22 18.18 -6.56
N GLN A 3 -4.22 16.86 -6.33
CA GLN A 3 -3.21 16.02 -6.91
C GLN A 3 -1.89 16.80 -7.14
N TRP A 4 -1.00 16.90 -6.13
CA TRP A 4 0.09 17.91 -6.01
C TRP A 4 1.07 17.99 -7.19
N GLY A 5 0.94 17.05 -8.12
CA GLY A 5 1.50 17.12 -9.46
C GLY A 5 0.79 16.14 -10.37
N PRO A 6 1.20 16.02 -11.63
CA PRO A 6 0.70 14.98 -12.53
C PRO A 6 0.89 13.56 -11.97
N LYS A 7 0.05 12.59 -12.39
CA LYS A 7 0.12 11.20 -11.93
C LYS A 7 1.49 10.55 -12.12
N TRP A 8 2.16 10.82 -13.24
CA TRP A 8 3.49 10.29 -13.54
C TRP A 8 4.56 10.79 -12.56
N MET A 9 4.46 12.06 -12.14
CA MET A 9 5.40 12.63 -11.17
C MET A 9 5.21 11.95 -9.82
N ARG A 10 3.96 11.77 -9.39
CA ARG A 10 3.67 11.02 -8.17
C ARG A 10 4.13 9.58 -8.22
N PHE A 11 3.98 8.91 -9.35
CA PHE A 11 4.53 7.58 -9.56
C PHE A 11 6.05 7.58 -9.36
N ALA A 12 6.75 8.53 -10.01
CA ALA A 12 8.19 8.67 -9.94
C ALA A 12 8.73 8.94 -8.53
N PHE A 13 7.92 9.49 -7.63
CA PHE A 13 8.27 9.64 -6.21
C PHE A 13 7.80 8.48 -5.33
N ALA A 14 6.55 8.06 -5.46
CA ALA A 14 5.95 7.04 -4.61
C ALA A 14 6.65 5.69 -4.75
N PHE A 15 6.98 5.29 -5.99
CA PHE A 15 7.61 3.99 -6.23
C PHE A 15 9.01 3.90 -5.59
N PRO A 16 9.96 4.82 -5.84
CA PRO A 16 11.26 4.78 -5.17
C PRO A 16 11.16 4.90 -3.65
N VAL A 17 10.23 5.70 -3.12
CA VAL A 17 10.04 5.79 -1.67
C VAL A 17 9.61 4.45 -1.07
N GLY A 18 8.67 3.74 -1.73
CA GLY A 18 8.30 2.38 -1.33
C GLY A 18 9.50 1.43 -1.36
N CYS A 19 10.31 1.47 -2.43
CA CYS A 19 11.49 0.62 -2.55
C CYS A 19 12.52 0.93 -1.45
N LEU A 20 12.77 2.22 -1.18
CA LEU A 20 13.71 2.66 -0.15
C LEU A 20 13.29 2.21 1.25
N ILE A 21 12.00 2.25 1.58
CA ILE A 21 11.50 1.78 2.88
C ILE A 21 11.79 0.28 3.04
N ILE A 22 11.50 -0.52 2.00
CA ILE A 22 11.73 -1.98 2.04
C ILE A 22 13.22 -2.29 2.13
N GLN A 23 14.04 -1.63 1.29
CA GLN A 23 15.49 -1.78 1.31
C GLN A 23 16.09 -1.40 2.67
N SER A 24 15.65 -0.28 3.24
CA SER A 24 16.10 0.16 4.57
C SER A 24 15.66 -0.81 5.65
N GLY A 25 14.45 -1.37 5.55
CA GLY A 25 13.95 -2.40 6.46
C GLY A 25 14.83 -3.64 6.48
N MET A 26 15.25 -4.14 5.31
CA MET A 26 16.19 -5.28 5.22
C MET A 26 17.53 -4.96 5.88
N GLN A 27 18.05 -3.75 5.65
CA GLN A 27 19.33 -3.30 6.23
C GLN A 27 19.25 -3.13 7.74
N TRP A 28 18.17 -2.53 8.26
CA TRP A 28 18.01 -2.24 9.69
C TRP A 28 17.69 -3.49 10.51
N LEU A 29 16.89 -4.39 9.96
CA LEU A 29 16.56 -5.65 10.61
C LEU A 29 17.65 -6.72 10.40
N HIS A 30 18.63 -6.45 9.53
CA HIS A 30 19.65 -7.40 9.09
C HIS A 30 19.04 -8.72 8.58
N VAL A 31 17.89 -8.63 7.92
CA VAL A 31 17.15 -9.78 7.37
C VAL A 31 17.25 -9.77 5.86
N ARG A 32 17.62 -10.92 5.31
CA ARG A 32 17.56 -11.23 3.87
C ARG A 32 16.50 -12.29 3.68
N LEU A 33 15.44 -11.95 2.97
CA LEU A 33 14.26 -12.81 2.85
C LEU A 33 14.42 -13.93 1.83
N GLU A 34 15.44 -13.84 1.00
CA GLU A 34 15.86 -14.85 0.03
C GLU A 34 16.80 -15.89 0.62
N TRP A 35 17.31 -15.66 1.83
CA TRP A 35 18.25 -16.53 2.53
C TRP A 35 17.54 -17.51 3.47
N PHE A 36 17.94 -18.78 3.40
CA PHE A 36 17.45 -19.86 4.23
C PHE A 36 18.56 -20.46 5.08
N TYR A 37 18.33 -20.48 6.39
CA TYR A 37 19.22 -21.02 7.43
C TYR A 37 18.54 -22.15 8.23
N GLY A 38 17.48 -22.76 7.71
CA GLY A 38 16.62 -23.66 8.48
C GLY A 38 15.64 -22.91 9.39
N LEU A 39 15.31 -23.48 10.55
CA LEU A 39 14.28 -22.93 11.46
C LEU A 39 14.68 -21.58 12.09
N GLU A 40 15.98 -21.30 12.19
CA GLU A 40 16.49 -20.02 12.72
C GLU A 40 16.15 -18.83 11.81
N THR A 41 15.80 -19.08 10.55
CA THR A 41 15.33 -18.06 9.60
C THR A 41 14.09 -17.33 10.13
N PHE A 42 13.20 -18.02 10.83
CA PHE A 42 11.90 -17.50 11.28
C PHE A 42 12.01 -16.71 12.59
N SER A 43 12.91 -15.73 12.62
CA SER A 43 13.07 -14.83 13.75
C SER A 43 11.95 -13.77 13.82
N PRO A 44 11.73 -13.13 14.98
CA PRO A 44 10.81 -11.99 15.07
C PRO A 44 11.14 -10.85 14.10
N ALA A 45 12.43 -10.65 13.80
CA ALA A 45 12.88 -9.68 12.80
C ALA A 45 12.44 -10.09 11.38
N TRP A 46 12.50 -11.38 11.06
CA TRP A 46 12.00 -11.90 9.78
C TRP A 46 10.49 -11.69 9.65
N VAL A 47 9.72 -11.96 10.70
CA VAL A 47 8.28 -11.70 10.73
C VAL A 47 7.98 -10.21 10.60
N ALA A 48 8.73 -9.34 11.28
CA ALA A 48 8.57 -7.89 11.15
C ALA A 48 8.89 -7.40 9.72
N MET A 49 9.93 -7.95 9.10
CA MET A 49 10.29 -7.67 7.71
C MET A 49 9.19 -8.15 6.74
N MET A 50 8.56 -9.30 7.02
CA MET A 50 7.47 -9.84 6.22
C MET A 50 6.17 -9.09 6.37
N LEU A 51 5.87 -8.57 7.57
CA LEU A 51 4.57 -7.99 7.87
C LEU A 51 4.60 -6.47 7.96
N VAL A 52 5.42 -5.93 8.85
CA VAL A 52 5.38 -4.51 9.22
C VAL A 52 5.98 -3.65 8.11
N VAL A 53 7.13 -4.04 7.56
CA VAL A 53 7.86 -3.25 6.57
C VAL A 53 7.06 -3.04 5.27
N PRO A 54 6.54 -4.07 4.58
CA PRO A 54 5.75 -3.87 3.37
C PRO A 54 4.46 -3.12 3.66
N PHE A 55 3.82 -3.34 4.81
CA PHE A 55 2.62 -2.58 5.20
C PHE A 55 2.92 -1.07 5.32
N VAL A 56 4.01 -0.69 5.99
CA VAL A 56 4.43 0.71 6.12
C VAL A 56 4.84 1.31 4.78
N ALA A 57 5.57 0.57 3.95
CA ALA A 57 5.91 0.99 2.59
C ALA A 57 4.64 1.26 1.76
N GLY A 58 3.65 0.36 1.86
CA GLY A 58 2.32 0.50 1.26
C GLY A 58 1.61 1.78 1.70
N ILE A 59 1.56 2.06 3.02
CA ILE A 59 0.98 3.30 3.55
C ILE A 59 1.65 4.52 2.93
N ALA A 60 2.99 4.55 2.90
CA ALA A 60 3.74 5.66 2.32
C ALA A 60 3.41 5.87 0.84
N VAL A 61 3.37 4.78 0.05
CA VAL A 61 2.98 4.83 -1.37
C VAL A 61 1.55 5.35 -1.54
N GLY A 62 0.61 4.85 -0.73
CA GLY A 62 -0.80 5.27 -0.75
C GLY A 62 -0.98 6.75 -0.41
N VAL A 63 -0.23 7.25 0.57
CA VAL A 63 -0.21 8.67 0.95
C VAL A 63 0.43 9.52 -0.17
N ILE A 64 1.54 9.11 -0.77
CA ILE A 64 2.18 9.95 -1.80
C ILE A 64 1.35 9.97 -3.09
N TYR A 65 0.87 8.81 -3.52
CA TYR A 65 0.19 8.67 -4.81
C TYR A 65 -1.28 9.10 -4.75
N GLY A 66 -1.99 8.78 -3.68
CA GLY A 66 -3.42 9.01 -3.52
C GLY A 66 -4.28 7.92 -4.18
N PHE A 67 -5.34 8.32 -4.89
CA PHE A 67 -6.30 7.39 -5.51
C PHE A 67 -5.62 6.38 -6.46
N GLY A 68 -5.72 5.09 -6.14
CA GLY A 68 -5.08 4.02 -6.91
C GLY A 68 -3.69 3.63 -6.41
N GLY A 69 -3.22 4.23 -5.31
CA GLY A 69 -1.93 3.90 -4.69
C GLY A 69 -1.83 2.44 -4.25
N LYS A 70 -2.96 1.79 -3.94
CA LYS A 70 -3.02 0.35 -3.65
C LYS A 70 -2.46 -0.53 -4.77
N TYR A 71 -2.69 -0.18 -6.04
CA TYR A 71 -2.15 -0.95 -7.17
C TYR A 71 -0.65 -0.71 -7.31
N LEU A 72 -0.23 0.55 -7.18
CA LEU A 72 1.17 0.91 -7.22
C LEU A 72 1.98 0.26 -6.09
N ALA A 73 1.39 0.10 -4.91
CA ALA A 73 2.03 -0.47 -3.72
C ALA A 73 2.45 -1.95 -3.88
N HIS A 74 1.97 -2.67 -4.89
CA HIS A 74 2.41 -4.05 -5.17
C HIS A 74 3.83 -4.10 -5.76
N PHE A 75 4.23 -3.08 -6.51
CA PHE A 75 5.47 -3.13 -7.28
C PHE A 75 6.75 -2.94 -6.46
N PRO A 76 6.80 -2.10 -5.41
CA PRO A 76 8.01 -1.94 -4.62
C PRO A 76 8.54 -3.24 -3.99
N PRO A 77 7.73 -4.06 -3.30
CA PRO A 77 8.21 -5.36 -2.80
C PRO A 77 8.72 -6.27 -3.91
N LEU A 78 7.99 -6.36 -5.03
CA LEU A 78 8.40 -7.17 -6.17
C LEU A 78 9.77 -6.74 -6.73
N ALA A 79 9.98 -5.43 -6.87
CA ALA A 79 11.23 -4.89 -7.42
C ALA A 79 12.42 -5.12 -6.48
N VAL A 80 12.27 -4.82 -5.19
CA VAL A 80 13.34 -4.94 -4.21
C VAL A 80 13.70 -6.40 -3.95
N LEU A 81 12.70 -7.26 -3.71
CA LEU A 81 12.93 -8.68 -3.45
C LEU A 81 13.42 -9.40 -4.71
N GLY A 82 12.86 -9.09 -5.88
CA GLY A 82 13.31 -9.66 -7.15
C GLY A 82 14.77 -9.32 -7.44
N TYR A 83 15.19 -8.08 -7.15
CA TYR A 83 16.59 -7.68 -7.27
C TYR A 83 17.49 -8.42 -6.26
N ALA A 84 17.10 -8.50 -4.99
CA ALA A 84 17.88 -9.18 -3.95
C ALA A 84 18.03 -10.70 -4.23
N TYR A 85 16.99 -11.34 -4.74
CA TYR A 85 17.04 -12.74 -5.17
C TYR A 85 17.96 -12.93 -6.38
N TYR A 86 17.89 -12.04 -7.37
CA TYR A 86 18.79 -12.06 -8.52
C TYR A 86 20.27 -11.86 -8.12
N GLU A 87 20.53 -10.93 -7.20
CA GLU A 87 21.87 -10.71 -6.65
C GLU A 87 22.38 -11.98 -5.93
N SER A 88 21.54 -12.58 -5.08
CA SER A 88 21.89 -13.80 -4.36
C SER A 88 22.04 -15.04 -5.25
N MET A 89 21.43 -15.04 -6.45
CA MET A 89 21.61 -16.10 -7.45
C MET A 89 22.91 -15.95 -8.24
N THR A 90 23.40 -14.72 -8.40
CA THR A 90 24.58 -14.41 -9.23
C THR A 90 25.88 -14.31 -8.42
N HIS A 91 25.78 -14.04 -7.13
CA HIS A 91 26.92 -13.94 -6.21
C HIS A 91 27.03 -15.16 -5.28
N PRO A 92 28.24 -15.54 -4.84
CA PRO A 92 28.43 -16.65 -3.92
C PRO A 92 27.76 -16.35 -2.57
N LEU A 93 27.00 -17.34 -2.07
CA LEU A 93 26.35 -17.27 -0.78
C LEU A 93 27.36 -17.54 0.36
N PRO A 94 27.17 -16.95 1.55
CA PRO A 94 27.95 -17.30 2.73
C PRO A 94 27.79 -18.79 3.10
N GLN A 95 28.76 -19.35 3.82
CA GLN A 95 28.72 -20.76 4.22
C GLN A 95 27.50 -21.07 5.10
N GLY A 96 26.81 -22.17 4.80
CA GLY A 96 25.62 -22.61 5.54
C GLY A 96 24.33 -21.88 5.17
N VAL A 97 24.35 -21.02 4.14
CA VAL A 97 23.17 -20.32 3.62
C VAL A 97 22.73 -20.97 2.32
N GLU A 98 21.46 -21.33 2.27
CA GLU A 98 20.84 -21.78 1.03
C GLU A 98 19.90 -20.70 0.51
N LEU A 99 19.73 -20.67 -0.81
CA LEU A 99 18.72 -19.82 -1.42
C LEU A 99 17.35 -20.44 -1.19
N LEU A 100 16.36 -19.63 -0.82
CA LEU A 100 14.98 -20.10 -0.74
C LEU A 100 14.55 -20.68 -2.10
N PRO A 101 13.89 -21.87 -2.11
CA PRO A 101 13.36 -22.41 -3.36
C PRO A 101 12.45 -21.39 -4.03
N TRP A 102 12.59 -21.24 -5.35
CA TRP A 102 11.89 -20.23 -6.15
C TRP A 102 10.38 -20.16 -5.84
N GLN A 103 9.73 -21.31 -5.64
CA GLN A 103 8.30 -21.38 -5.35
C GLN A 103 7.95 -20.74 -4.00
N LEU A 104 8.77 -21.00 -2.96
CA LEU A 104 8.56 -20.45 -1.63
C LEU A 104 8.91 -18.97 -1.59
N PHE A 105 9.98 -18.56 -2.28
CA PHE A 105 10.32 -17.16 -2.47
C PHE A 105 9.20 -16.39 -3.18
N GLY A 106 8.63 -16.97 -4.25
CA GLY A 106 7.48 -16.39 -4.96
C GLY A 106 6.27 -16.20 -4.05
N PHE A 107 5.96 -17.19 -3.20
CA PHE A 107 4.89 -17.09 -2.21
C PHE A 107 5.14 -15.97 -1.20
N VAL A 108 6.36 -15.89 -0.64
CA VAL A 108 6.79 -14.82 0.27
C VAL A 108 6.65 -13.44 -0.40
N THR A 109 7.06 -13.33 -1.66
CA THR A 109 6.97 -12.08 -2.43
C THR A 109 5.52 -11.67 -2.62
N ILE A 110 4.63 -12.59 -3.02
CA ILE A 110 3.20 -12.30 -3.20
C ILE A 110 2.58 -11.83 -1.88
N LEU A 111 2.89 -12.49 -0.76
CA LEU A 111 2.40 -12.04 0.55
C LEU A 111 2.82 -10.61 0.87
N GLN A 112 4.06 -10.22 0.54
CA GLN A 112 4.48 -8.84 0.71
C GLN A 112 3.79 -7.87 -0.24
N MET A 113 3.54 -8.28 -1.48
CA MET A 113 2.78 -7.48 -2.43
C MET A 113 1.37 -7.20 -1.90
N GLU A 114 0.67 -8.22 -1.42
CA GLU A 114 -0.69 -8.11 -0.87
C GLU A 114 -0.73 -7.25 0.40
N LEU A 115 0.24 -7.42 1.29
CA LEU A 115 0.28 -6.64 2.52
C LEU A 115 0.67 -5.18 2.30
N SER A 116 1.55 -4.92 1.33
CA SER A 116 1.83 -3.57 0.85
C SER A 116 0.61 -2.96 0.17
N ALA A 117 -0.14 -3.72 -0.62
CA ALA A 117 -1.40 -3.26 -1.20
C ALA A 117 -2.43 -2.86 -0.14
N PHE A 118 -2.57 -3.67 0.91
CA PHE A 118 -3.40 -3.37 2.06
C PHE A 118 -2.94 -2.08 2.77
N GLY A 119 -1.63 -1.92 2.98
CA GLY A 119 -1.04 -0.66 3.44
C GLY A 119 -1.38 0.53 2.54
N GLY A 120 -1.34 0.33 1.22
CA GLY A 120 -1.73 1.33 0.22
C GLY A 120 -3.18 1.77 0.33
N VAL A 121 -4.11 0.83 0.61
CA VAL A 121 -5.52 1.15 0.90
C VAL A 121 -5.63 2.01 2.16
N VAL A 122 -4.90 1.66 3.23
CA VAL A 122 -4.88 2.45 4.48
C VAL A 122 -4.31 3.85 4.23
N GLY A 123 -3.20 3.97 3.50
CA GLY A 123 -2.60 5.26 3.14
C GLY A 123 -3.55 6.14 2.33
N GLU A 124 -4.26 5.53 1.38
CA GLU A 124 -5.31 6.21 0.61
C GLU A 124 -6.45 6.69 1.51
N LEU A 125 -6.88 5.87 2.49
CA LEU A 125 -7.92 6.24 3.45
C LEU A 125 -7.50 7.40 4.36
N ILE A 126 -6.24 7.41 4.83
CA ILE A 126 -5.70 8.49 5.66
C ILE A 126 -5.79 9.83 4.94
N ILE A 127 -5.42 9.86 3.65
CA ILE A 127 -5.54 11.07 2.85
C ILE A 127 -6.99 11.47 2.61
N ARG A 128 -7.85 10.52 2.27
CA ARG A 128 -9.28 10.79 2.07
C ARG A 128 -9.93 11.36 3.34
N ARG A 129 -9.53 10.88 4.52
CA ARG A 129 -10.00 11.43 5.81
C ARG A 129 -9.55 12.88 6.04
N ARG A 130 -8.32 13.23 5.63
CA ARG A 130 -7.81 14.61 5.81
C ARG A 130 -8.36 15.59 4.77
N ILE A 131 -8.58 15.14 3.54
CA ILE A 131 -8.93 16.02 2.41
C ILE A 131 -10.45 16.06 2.15
N GLY A 132 -11.22 15.18 2.78
CA GLY A 132 -12.66 15.03 2.52
C GLY A 132 -12.93 14.16 1.29
N TRP A 133 -14.12 13.56 1.22
CA TRP A 133 -14.54 12.66 0.14
C TRP A 133 -14.84 13.36 -1.18
N ASP A 134 -14.86 14.70 -1.20
CA ASP A 134 -15.42 15.46 -2.32
C ASP A 134 -14.61 16.75 -2.58
N PRO A 135 -13.65 16.73 -3.51
CA PRO A 135 -12.92 17.95 -3.91
C PRO A 135 -13.76 18.88 -4.81
N GLU A 136 -14.90 18.41 -5.32
CA GLU A 136 -15.77 19.12 -6.27
C GLU A 136 -17.17 19.45 -5.74
N ARG A 137 -17.45 19.21 -4.45
CA ARG A 137 -18.70 19.66 -3.83
C ARG A 137 -18.76 21.19 -3.86
N LYS A 138 -19.37 21.73 -4.91
CA LYS A 138 -20.29 22.88 -4.73
C LYS A 138 -21.17 22.52 -3.53
N PRO A 139 -21.41 23.44 -2.59
CA PRO A 139 -22.33 23.17 -1.49
C PRO A 139 -23.65 22.70 -2.12
N ARG A 140 -23.97 21.41 -2.00
CA ARG A 140 -25.33 20.97 -2.24
C ARG A 140 -26.09 21.52 -1.04
N TRP A 141 -26.83 22.61 -1.26
CA TRP A 141 -27.92 22.97 -0.37
C TRP A 141 -28.71 21.69 -0.10
N ALA A 142 -29.12 21.47 1.15
CA ALA A 142 -29.97 20.33 1.44
C ALA A 142 -31.13 20.37 0.45
N ASP A 143 -31.33 19.29 -0.32
CA ASP A 143 -32.47 19.11 -1.23
C ASP A 143 -33.79 18.94 -0.43
N SER A 144 -33.87 19.55 0.76
CA SER A 144 -35.12 19.85 1.44
C SER A 144 -35.79 20.99 0.67
N GLU A 145 -36.21 20.71 -0.57
CA GLU A 145 -37.41 21.35 -1.06
C GLU A 145 -38.51 21.01 -0.03
N PRO A 146 -39.22 22.00 0.51
CA PRO A 146 -40.41 21.68 1.30
C PRO A 146 -41.29 20.79 0.42
N LEU A 147 -41.67 19.62 0.94
CA LEU A 147 -42.69 18.81 0.29
C LEU A 147 -43.89 19.73 0.03
N PRO A 148 -44.57 19.59 -1.13
CA PRO A 148 -45.84 20.28 -1.32
C PRO A 148 -46.67 20.03 -0.07
N GLU A 149 -47.09 21.10 0.60
CA GLU A 149 -48.05 20.97 1.68
C GLU A 149 -49.24 20.23 1.08
N ASP A 150 -49.54 19.04 1.59
CA ASP A 150 -50.72 18.28 1.17
C ASP A 150 -51.89 19.24 1.35
N ASP A 151 -52.48 19.71 0.22
CA ASP A 151 -53.55 20.69 0.20
C ASP A 151 -54.59 20.27 1.23
N GLU A 152 -54.65 21.03 2.33
CA GLU A 152 -55.58 20.80 3.42
C GLU A 152 -57.00 20.79 2.85
N GLU A 153 -57.60 19.61 2.91
CA GLU A 153 -59.03 19.40 3.05
C GLU A 153 -59.91 20.22 2.09
N GLU A 154 -60.34 19.56 1.00
CA GLU A 154 -61.66 19.83 0.42
C GLU A 154 -62.71 19.80 1.54
N ARG A 155 -62.94 20.95 2.19
CA ARG A 155 -64.10 21.16 3.05
C ARG A 155 -65.31 21.13 2.12
N PRO A 156 -66.21 20.14 2.23
CA PRO A 156 -67.46 20.20 1.50
C PRO A 156 -68.21 21.44 2.01
N ALA A 157 -68.55 22.33 1.07
CA ALA A 157 -69.38 23.48 1.36
C ALA A 157 -70.75 22.99 1.86
N GLU A 158 -71.14 23.46 3.04
CA GLU A 158 -72.52 23.39 3.56
C GLU A 158 -73.51 24.11 2.63
#